data_AF-A0AAD9QXH1-F1
#
_entry.id   AF-A0AAD9QXH1-F1
#
_cell.length_a   1.000
_cell.length_b   1.000
_cell.length_c   1.000
_cell.angle_alpha   90.00
_cell.angle_beta   90.00
_cell.angle_gamma   90.00
#
_symmetry.space_group_name_H-M   'P 1'
#
loop_
_entity.id
_entity.type
_entity.pdbx_description
1 polymer ?
#
loop_
_entity_poly.entity_id
_entity_poly.type
_entity_poly.pdbx_seq_one_letter_code
_entity_poly.pdbx_strand_id
1 'polypeptide(L)'
;MASNSPVAKESMFAETEGKNGVENMISRVASSNATVKSQQRGEPDLTISEKVSILRNIFDISPGSFLMRFGNYLVEDDLKNFDHLNEDYEIAFQLKELSETFDTKKKKIGVRNRRFQCLQRLMKDSDYFSEEKMRKRSPLLYEQYIGQYLSEEEKFERDKAEKGHELSLSELLMGRQEKQMDEWLLEYERDQEDGMEEESDSDSDGLKGEVESGSPLKGCPTEQEKMMLHEEFLSVMQDRFMRGEEQEFDYGTVDANTEFDDLKIRERDEEERYFDSED
;
A
#
# COMPACT_ATOMS: atom_id res chain seq x y z
N MET A 1 -0.47 -43.11 -48.53
CA MET A 1 -1.40 -42.88 -47.42
C MET A 1 -0.57 -42.39 -46.25
N ALA A 2 -0.56 -41.08 -46.00
CA ALA A 2 0.16 -40.48 -44.90
C ALA A 2 -0.64 -40.71 -43.61
N SER A 3 -0.14 -41.60 -42.76
CA SER A 3 -0.64 -41.85 -41.41
C SER A 3 -0.34 -40.64 -40.53
N ASN A 4 -1.26 -39.69 -40.49
CA ASN A 4 -1.19 -38.49 -39.66
C ASN A 4 -1.76 -38.85 -38.26
N SER A 5 -0.89 -39.36 -37.38
CA SER A 5 -1.26 -39.79 -36.02
C SER A 5 -1.60 -38.56 -35.14
N PRO A 6 -2.72 -38.55 -34.40
CA PRO A 6 -3.11 -37.41 -33.55
C PRO A 6 -2.07 -37.08 -32.47
N VAL A 7 -1.35 -38.09 -31.97
CA VAL A 7 -0.29 -37.96 -30.96
C VAL A 7 0.88 -37.10 -31.46
N ALA A 8 1.20 -37.17 -32.76
CA ALA A 8 2.28 -36.36 -33.35
C ALA A 8 1.87 -34.88 -33.51
N LYS A 9 0.57 -34.59 -33.65
CA LYS A 9 0.07 -33.22 -33.70
C LYS A 9 0.06 -32.59 -32.31
N GLU A 10 -0.41 -33.31 -31.29
CA GLU A 10 -0.45 -32.83 -29.90
C GLU A 10 0.96 -32.55 -29.35
N SER A 11 1.93 -33.43 -29.63
CA SER A 11 3.34 -33.22 -29.30
C SER A 11 3.96 -32.01 -30.02
N MET A 12 3.65 -31.80 -31.30
CA MET A 12 4.16 -30.62 -32.03
C MET A 12 3.52 -29.31 -31.59
N PHE A 13 2.24 -29.31 -31.20
CA PHE A 13 1.55 -28.14 -30.67
C PHE A 13 2.12 -27.71 -29.30
N ALA A 14 2.33 -28.66 -28.38
CA ALA A 14 2.94 -28.41 -27.07
C ALA A 14 4.40 -27.88 -27.18
N GLU A 15 5.19 -28.42 -28.12
CA GLU A 15 6.53 -27.91 -28.39
C GLU A 15 6.55 -26.49 -28.97
N THR A 16 5.57 -26.13 -29.80
CA THR A 16 5.46 -24.77 -30.35
C THR A 16 4.97 -23.75 -29.33
N GLU A 17 4.09 -24.12 -28.40
CA GLU A 17 3.63 -23.25 -27.33
C GLU A 17 4.75 -22.96 -26.31
N GLY A 18 5.51 -23.99 -25.90
CA GLY A 18 6.67 -23.83 -25.02
C GLY A 18 7.77 -22.97 -25.64
N LYS A 19 8.05 -23.14 -26.95
CA LYS A 19 9.01 -22.30 -27.68
C LYS A 19 8.55 -20.84 -27.78
N ASN A 20 7.26 -20.58 -27.97
CA ASN A 20 6.72 -19.22 -28.00
C ASN A 20 6.75 -18.56 -26.61
N GLY A 21 6.54 -19.32 -25.52
CA GLY A 21 6.63 -18.83 -24.15
C GLY A 21 8.03 -18.31 -23.79
N VAL A 22 9.07 -19.10 -24.11
CA VAL A 22 10.47 -18.74 -23.86
C VAL A 22 10.90 -17.51 -24.67
N GLU A 23 10.53 -17.42 -25.95
CA GLU A 23 10.86 -16.24 -26.79
C GLU A 23 10.18 -14.96 -26.28
N ASN A 24 8.93 -15.06 -25.83
CA ASN A 24 8.21 -13.94 -25.24
C ASN A 24 8.84 -13.48 -23.91
N MET A 25 9.22 -14.42 -23.06
CA MET A 25 9.94 -14.16 -21.82
C MET A 25 11.25 -13.40 -22.08
N ILE A 26 12.09 -13.93 -22.98
CA ILE A 26 13.38 -13.33 -23.32
C ILE A 26 13.20 -11.94 -23.94
N SER A 27 12.23 -11.76 -24.83
CA SER A 27 11.95 -10.47 -25.47
C SER A 27 11.51 -9.41 -24.45
N ARG A 28 10.73 -9.80 -23.43
CA ARG A 28 10.33 -8.91 -22.34
C ARG A 28 11.52 -8.51 -21.47
N VAL A 29 12.38 -9.46 -21.10
CA VAL A 29 13.62 -9.16 -20.34
C VAL A 29 14.56 -8.27 -21.15
N ALA A 30 14.68 -8.49 -22.47
CA ALA A 30 15.52 -7.66 -23.35
C ALA A 30 15.01 -6.21 -23.48
N SER A 31 13.69 -6.02 -23.41
CA SER A 31 13.03 -4.72 -23.47
C SER A 31 13.03 -3.98 -22.13
N SER A 32 13.41 -4.65 -21.04
CA SER A 32 13.50 -4.05 -19.72
C SER A 32 14.85 -3.36 -19.48
N ASN A 33 14.99 -2.74 -18.32
CA ASN A 33 16.25 -2.12 -17.86
C ASN A 33 17.28 -3.15 -17.34
N ALA A 34 17.10 -4.44 -17.64
CA ALA A 34 18.01 -5.49 -17.21
C ALA A 34 19.41 -5.33 -17.83
N THR A 35 20.43 -5.39 -16.99
CA THR A 35 21.84 -5.41 -17.42
C THR A 35 22.20 -6.80 -17.94
N VAL A 36 22.10 -6.97 -19.27
CA VAL A 36 22.39 -8.26 -19.94
C VAL A 36 23.89 -8.56 -19.99
N LYS A 37 24.73 -7.52 -20.10
CA LYS A 37 26.19 -7.62 -20.17
C LYS A 37 26.84 -6.38 -19.54
N SER A 38 27.99 -6.56 -18.89
CA SER A 38 28.81 -5.44 -18.42
C SER A 38 29.45 -4.73 -19.63
N GLN A 39 29.06 -3.48 -19.88
CA GLN A 39 29.58 -2.64 -20.97
C GLN A 39 30.61 -1.65 -20.44
N GLN A 40 31.69 -1.42 -21.19
CA GLN A 40 32.72 -0.45 -20.80
C GLN A 40 32.31 0.99 -21.16
N ARG A 41 32.88 1.96 -20.45
CA ARG A 41 32.62 3.40 -20.70
C ARG A 41 33.04 3.75 -22.14
N GLY A 42 32.07 4.05 -23.00
CA GLY A 42 32.27 4.39 -24.41
C GLY A 42 31.85 3.30 -25.41
N GLU A 43 31.39 2.14 -24.94
CA GLU A 43 30.73 1.16 -25.81
C GLU A 43 29.31 1.62 -26.17
N PRO A 44 28.83 1.37 -27.40
CA PRO A 44 27.45 1.65 -27.79
C PRO A 44 26.48 0.76 -27.01
N ASP A 45 25.30 1.28 -26.68
CA ASP A 45 24.25 0.51 -26.01
C ASP A 45 23.84 -0.71 -26.85
N LEU A 46 23.65 -1.85 -26.19
CA LEU A 46 23.19 -3.06 -26.87
C LEU A 46 21.80 -2.85 -27.47
N THR A 47 21.64 -3.25 -28.73
CA THR A 47 20.32 -3.29 -29.36
C THR A 47 19.46 -4.37 -28.73
N ILE A 48 18.13 -4.23 -28.83
CA ILE A 48 17.18 -5.22 -28.28
C ILE A 48 17.43 -6.61 -28.89
N SER A 49 17.73 -6.67 -30.20
CA SER A 49 18.03 -7.93 -30.89
C SER A 49 19.30 -8.63 -30.37
N GLU A 50 20.34 -7.85 -30.04
CA GLU A 50 21.57 -8.38 -29.45
C GLU A 50 21.33 -8.86 -28.01
N LYS A 51 20.55 -8.11 -27.22
CA LYS A 51 20.12 -8.53 -25.87
C LYS A 51 19.37 -9.86 -25.91
N VAL A 52 18.40 -10.01 -26.81
CA VAL A 52 17.64 -11.27 -27.00
C VAL A 52 18.59 -12.42 -27.31
N SER A 53 19.54 -12.22 -28.22
CA SER A 53 20.50 -13.26 -28.61
C SER A 53 21.38 -13.72 -27.44
N ILE A 54 21.85 -12.78 -26.61
CA ILE A 54 22.66 -13.08 -25.43
C ILE A 54 21.82 -13.80 -24.37
N LEU A 55 20.61 -13.30 -24.08
CA LEU A 55 19.71 -13.87 -23.09
C LEU A 55 19.30 -15.30 -23.46
N ARG A 56 19.01 -15.55 -24.74
CA ARG A 56 18.71 -16.89 -25.26
C ARG A 56 19.86 -17.85 -25.05
N ASN A 57 21.08 -17.42 -25.36
CA ASN A 57 22.27 -18.23 -25.12
C ASN A 57 22.46 -18.55 -23.63
N ILE A 58 22.24 -17.57 -22.73
CA ILE A 58 22.32 -17.80 -21.28
C ILE A 58 21.26 -18.82 -20.84
N PHE A 59 20.02 -18.70 -21.35
CA PHE A 59 18.94 -19.62 -21.03
C PHE A 59 19.25 -21.04 -21.54
N ASP A 60 19.72 -21.19 -22.78
CA ASP A 60 20.05 -22.50 -23.36
C ASP A 60 21.22 -23.20 -22.65
N ILE A 61 22.20 -22.43 -22.14
CA ILE A 61 23.36 -22.98 -21.40
C ILE A 61 23.01 -23.29 -19.95
N SER A 62 22.35 -22.37 -19.25
CA SER A 62 22.04 -22.49 -17.83
C SER A 62 20.76 -21.70 -17.49
N PRO A 63 19.60 -22.37 -17.56
CA PRO A 63 18.35 -21.72 -17.19
C PRO A 63 18.33 -21.30 -15.70
N GLY A 64 19.01 -22.02 -14.80
CA GLY A 64 19.15 -21.63 -13.39
C GLY A 64 19.90 -20.31 -13.21
N SER A 65 21.02 -20.12 -13.92
CA SER A 65 21.75 -18.83 -13.89
C SER A 65 20.93 -17.69 -14.48
N PHE A 66 20.11 -18.00 -15.49
CA PHE A 66 19.16 -17.04 -16.06
C PHE A 66 18.14 -16.61 -14.99
N LEU A 67 17.53 -17.57 -14.30
CA LEU A 67 16.53 -17.31 -13.26
C LEU A 67 17.09 -16.42 -12.14
N MET A 68 18.28 -16.74 -11.62
CA MET A 68 18.94 -15.95 -10.58
C MET A 68 19.20 -14.50 -10.96
N ARG A 69 19.52 -14.24 -12.23
CA ARG A 69 19.89 -12.90 -12.71
C ARG A 69 18.70 -12.08 -13.16
N PHE A 70 17.72 -12.72 -13.77
CA PHE A 70 16.63 -12.07 -14.48
C PHE A 70 15.24 -12.35 -13.88
N GLY A 71 15.15 -13.12 -12.80
CA GLY A 71 13.90 -13.49 -12.13
C GLY A 71 12.99 -12.31 -11.79
N ASN A 72 13.56 -11.19 -11.35
CA ASN A 72 12.81 -9.96 -11.02
C ASN A 72 12.14 -9.28 -12.23
N TYR A 73 12.48 -9.69 -13.45
CA TYR A 73 11.90 -9.18 -14.70
C TYR A 73 10.91 -10.17 -15.34
N LEU A 74 10.68 -11.32 -14.69
CA LEU A 74 9.75 -12.34 -15.14
C LEU A 74 8.33 -12.04 -14.69
N VAL A 75 7.37 -12.73 -15.32
CA VAL A 75 5.96 -12.73 -14.95
C VAL A 75 5.57 -14.14 -14.47
N GLU A 76 4.48 -14.27 -13.73
CA GLU A 76 3.99 -15.56 -13.19
C GLU A 76 3.91 -16.67 -14.25
N ASP A 77 3.43 -16.35 -15.46
CA ASP A 77 3.36 -17.32 -16.56
C ASP A 77 4.73 -17.82 -17.05
N ASP A 78 5.80 -17.06 -16.84
CA ASP A 78 7.15 -17.44 -17.26
C ASP A 78 7.74 -18.55 -16.39
N LEU A 79 7.24 -18.72 -15.16
CA LEU A 79 7.74 -19.73 -14.22
C LEU A 79 7.56 -21.14 -14.76
N LYS A 80 6.49 -21.37 -15.56
CA LYS A 80 6.21 -22.64 -16.25
C LYS A 80 7.34 -23.05 -17.20
N ASN A 81 8.10 -22.09 -17.74
CA ASN A 81 9.25 -22.38 -18.60
C ASN A 81 10.39 -23.10 -17.85
N PHE A 82 10.37 -23.11 -16.51
CA PHE A 82 11.39 -23.73 -15.65
C PHE A 82 10.90 -25.01 -14.97
N ASP A 83 9.67 -25.48 -15.22
CA ASP A 83 9.09 -26.66 -14.55
C ASP A 83 9.94 -27.93 -14.71
N HIS A 84 10.66 -28.03 -15.82
CA HIS A 84 11.58 -29.13 -16.13
C HIS A 84 12.82 -29.18 -15.24
N LEU A 85 13.05 -28.16 -14.40
CA LEU A 85 14.19 -28.01 -13.50
C LEU A 85 13.82 -28.09 -12.02
N ASN A 86 12.56 -28.44 -11.70
CA ASN A 86 12.08 -28.57 -10.32
C ASN A 86 12.78 -29.68 -9.51
N GLU A 87 13.57 -30.56 -10.16
CA GLU A 87 14.40 -31.55 -9.46
C GLU A 87 15.58 -30.90 -8.71
N ASP A 88 16.01 -29.71 -9.14
CA ASP A 88 17.04 -28.95 -8.45
C ASP A 88 16.42 -28.13 -7.31
N TYR A 89 16.84 -28.42 -6.09
CA TYR A 89 16.37 -27.74 -4.89
C TYR A 89 16.58 -26.23 -4.95
N GLU A 90 17.69 -25.74 -5.49
CA GLU A 90 17.98 -24.30 -5.55
C GLU A 90 17.03 -23.59 -6.53
N ILE A 91 16.73 -24.23 -7.66
CA ILE A 91 15.80 -23.70 -8.66
C ILE A 91 14.36 -23.76 -8.14
N ALA A 92 13.96 -24.89 -7.53
CA ALA A 92 12.64 -25.03 -6.93
C ALA A 92 12.39 -23.99 -5.83
N PHE A 93 13.40 -23.71 -5.00
CA PHE A 93 13.32 -22.65 -3.98
C PHE A 93 13.17 -21.27 -4.61
N GLN A 94 13.96 -20.93 -5.64
CA GLN A 94 13.86 -19.64 -6.33
C GLN A 94 12.53 -19.46 -7.05
N LEU A 95 11.99 -20.51 -7.68
CA LEU A 95 10.67 -20.46 -8.31
C LEU A 95 9.58 -20.22 -7.27
N LYS A 96 9.67 -20.88 -6.11
CA LYS A 96 8.77 -20.63 -4.98
C LYS A 96 8.88 -19.17 -4.52
N GLU A 97 10.08 -18.68 -4.23
CA GLU A 97 10.28 -17.28 -3.79
C GLU A 97 9.72 -16.28 -4.81
N LEU A 98 10.01 -16.45 -6.10
CA LEU A 98 9.47 -15.59 -7.16
C LEU A 98 7.94 -15.66 -7.22
N SER A 99 7.34 -16.84 -7.13
CA SER A 99 5.88 -16.99 -7.05
C SER A 99 5.28 -16.20 -5.88
N GLU A 100 5.95 -16.20 -4.72
CA GLU A 100 5.49 -15.44 -3.55
C GLU A 100 5.61 -13.93 -3.76
N THR A 101 6.61 -13.48 -4.54
CA THR A 101 6.70 -12.08 -4.92
C THR A 101 5.61 -11.68 -5.91
N PHE A 102 5.11 -12.57 -6.77
CA PHE A 102 4.00 -12.25 -7.67
C PHE A 102 2.66 -12.20 -6.94
N ASP A 103 2.55 -12.82 -5.77
CA ASP A 103 1.35 -12.78 -4.95
C ASP A 103 1.10 -11.36 -4.40
N THR A 104 0.29 -10.61 -5.15
CA THR A 104 -0.15 -9.26 -4.78
C THR A 104 -0.89 -9.23 -3.44
N LYS A 105 -1.54 -10.32 -3.03
CA LYS A 105 -2.20 -10.41 -1.72
C LYS A 105 -1.16 -10.49 -0.62
N LYS A 106 -0.15 -11.36 -0.74
CA LYS A 106 0.97 -11.43 0.21
C LYS A 106 1.70 -10.08 0.32
N LYS A 107 1.94 -9.39 -0.80
CA LYS A 107 2.51 -8.04 -0.80
C LYS A 107 1.65 -7.04 -0.02
N LYS A 108 0.33 -7.00 -0.27
CA LYS A 108 -0.61 -6.13 0.45
C LYS A 108 -0.65 -6.45 1.94
N ILE A 109 -0.64 -7.74 2.32
CA ILE A 109 -0.60 -8.18 3.72
C ILE A 109 0.70 -7.72 4.37
N GLY A 110 1.85 -7.91 3.72
CA GLY A 110 3.15 -7.45 4.22
C GLY A 110 3.20 -5.94 4.46
N VAL A 111 2.70 -5.14 3.50
CA VAL A 111 2.57 -3.69 3.67
C VAL A 111 1.67 -3.35 4.86
N ARG A 112 0.49 -3.98 4.96
CA ARG A 112 -0.44 -3.75 6.08
C ARG A 112 0.20 -4.11 7.42
N ASN A 113 0.93 -5.22 7.51
CA ASN A 113 1.61 -5.65 8.72
C ASN A 113 2.74 -4.68 9.12
N ARG A 114 3.54 -4.21 8.15
CA ARG A 114 4.57 -3.19 8.39
C ARG A 114 3.98 -1.87 8.86
N ARG A 115 2.91 -1.40 8.21
CA ARG A 115 2.18 -0.20 8.64
C ARG A 115 1.60 -0.38 10.04
N PHE A 116 1.06 -1.55 10.38
CA PHE A 116 0.59 -1.83 11.74
C PHE A 116 1.72 -1.72 12.77
N GLN A 117 2.89 -2.28 12.48
CA GLN A 117 4.05 -2.16 13.36
C GLN A 117 4.53 -0.71 13.50
N CYS A 118 4.53 0.06 12.41
CA CYS A 118 4.82 1.49 12.47
C CYS A 118 3.80 2.25 13.32
N LEU A 119 2.50 2.00 13.13
CA LEU A 119 1.41 2.58 13.89
C LEU A 119 1.59 2.33 15.40
N GLN A 120 1.88 1.08 15.79
CA GLN A 120 2.13 0.73 17.20
C GLN A 120 3.32 1.50 17.80
N ARG A 121 4.41 1.66 17.04
CA ARG A 121 5.56 2.48 17.47
C ARG A 121 5.18 3.95 17.59
N LEU A 122 4.46 4.50 16.61
CA LEU A 122 4.03 5.91 16.63
C LEU A 122 3.13 6.21 17.83
N MET A 123 2.21 5.31 18.18
CA MET A 123 1.34 5.46 19.34
C MET A 123 2.09 5.45 20.68
N LYS A 124 3.22 4.74 20.75
CA LYS A 124 3.98 4.56 21.98
C LYS A 124 5.08 5.61 22.15
N ASP A 125 5.78 5.91 21.07
CA ASP A 125 7.07 6.61 21.09
C ASP A 125 6.98 8.04 20.51
N SER A 126 5.81 8.47 20.00
CA SER A 126 5.62 9.80 19.40
C SER A 126 4.30 10.46 19.76
N ASP A 127 4.17 11.74 19.43
CA ASP A 127 2.93 12.53 19.54
C ASP A 127 2.07 12.50 18.27
N TYR A 128 2.40 11.65 17.28
CA TYR A 128 1.74 11.62 15.97
C TYR A 128 0.21 11.41 16.07
N PHE A 129 -0.22 10.50 16.95
CA PHE A 129 -1.64 10.22 17.24
C PHE A 129 -2.16 11.01 18.46
N SER A 130 -1.51 12.10 18.84
CA SER A 130 -2.10 13.04 19.80
C SER A 130 -3.28 13.78 19.17
N GLU A 131 -4.25 14.16 19.99
CA GLU A 131 -5.44 14.88 19.53
C GLU A 131 -5.07 16.17 18.76
N GLU A 132 -4.08 16.92 19.25
CA GLU A 132 -3.59 18.14 18.59
C GLU A 132 -3.08 17.85 17.17
N LYS A 133 -2.22 16.84 17.01
CA LYS A 133 -1.65 16.48 15.70
C LYS A 133 -2.69 15.90 14.76
N MET A 134 -3.66 15.12 15.27
CA MET A 134 -4.75 14.59 14.46
C MET A 134 -5.70 15.69 14.00
N ARG A 135 -6.02 16.65 14.88
CA ARG A 135 -6.85 17.83 14.55
C ARG A 135 -6.25 18.66 13.43
N LYS A 136 -4.94 18.93 13.48
CA LYS A 136 -4.24 19.69 12.42
C LYS A 136 -4.28 18.98 11.07
N ARG A 137 -4.13 17.65 11.07
CA ARG A 137 -4.13 16.82 9.85
C ARG A 137 -5.52 16.56 9.26
N SER A 138 -6.57 16.61 10.08
CA SER A 138 -7.94 16.33 9.65
C SER A 138 -8.94 17.18 10.44
N PRO A 139 -9.02 18.50 10.15
CA PRO A 139 -9.83 19.44 10.92
C PRO A 139 -11.33 19.16 10.79
N LEU A 140 -11.84 18.83 9.59
CA LEU A 140 -13.26 18.49 9.41
C LEU A 140 -13.68 17.26 10.22
N LEU A 141 -12.88 16.19 10.15
CA LEU A 141 -13.13 14.97 10.91
C LEU A 141 -13.11 15.26 12.43
N TYR A 142 -12.17 16.08 12.89
CA TYR A 142 -12.15 16.49 14.28
C TYR A 142 -13.41 17.26 14.67
N GLU A 143 -13.88 18.20 13.85
CA GLU A 143 -15.10 18.96 14.14
C GLU A 143 -16.33 18.06 14.23
N GLN A 144 -16.46 17.08 13.32
CA GLN A 144 -17.56 16.12 13.30
C GLN A 144 -17.60 15.21 14.54
N TYR A 145 -16.45 14.74 15.04
CA TYR A 145 -16.42 13.80 16.18
C TYR A 145 -16.30 14.50 17.53
N ILE A 146 -15.51 15.56 17.63
CA ILE A 146 -15.10 16.16 18.92
C ILE A 146 -15.47 17.65 18.96
N GLY A 147 -15.07 18.41 17.95
CA GLY A 147 -15.13 19.88 17.90
C GLY A 147 -16.53 20.46 18.12
N GLN A 148 -17.57 19.85 17.54
CA GLN A 148 -18.94 20.33 17.66
C GLN A 148 -19.55 20.17 19.07
N TYR A 149 -18.98 19.30 19.90
CA TYR A 149 -19.49 19.00 21.25
C TYR A 149 -18.73 19.70 22.38
N LEU A 150 -17.67 20.44 22.04
CA LEU A 150 -16.90 21.24 22.98
C LEU A 150 -17.57 22.60 23.20
N SER A 151 -17.74 23.00 24.46
CA SER A 151 -18.18 24.34 24.83
C SER A 151 -17.11 25.38 24.48
N GLU A 152 -17.50 26.67 24.38
CA GLU A 152 -16.53 27.75 24.15
C GLU A 152 -15.47 27.81 25.27
N GLU A 153 -15.85 27.52 26.52
CA GLU A 153 -14.90 27.42 27.63
C GLU A 153 -13.95 26.24 27.49
N GLU A 154 -14.43 25.06 27.06
CA GLU A 154 -13.60 23.88 26.81
C GLU A 154 -12.61 24.12 25.65
N LYS A 155 -13.08 24.73 24.54
CA LYS A 155 -12.23 25.15 23.41
C LYS A 155 -11.16 26.15 23.87
N PHE A 156 -11.53 27.10 24.73
CA PHE A 156 -10.60 28.09 25.27
C PHE A 156 -9.52 27.47 26.16
N GLU A 157 -9.90 26.59 27.10
CA GLU A 157 -8.92 25.93 27.97
C GLU A 157 -8.00 24.99 27.19
N ARG A 158 -8.49 24.29 26.16
CA ARG A 158 -7.65 23.52 25.23
C ARG A 158 -6.62 24.42 24.54
N ASP A 159 -7.07 25.49 23.88
CA ASP A 159 -6.20 26.41 23.16
C ASP A 159 -5.16 27.09 24.05
N LYS A 160 -5.49 27.27 25.34
CA LYS A 160 -4.59 27.80 26.35
C LYS A 160 -3.58 26.75 26.81
N ALA A 161 -4.00 25.50 26.99
CA ALA A 161 -3.13 24.38 27.33
C ALA A 161 -2.08 24.12 26.23
N GLU A 162 -2.49 24.18 24.95
CA GLU A 162 -1.59 24.02 23.80
C GLU A 162 -0.51 25.12 23.75
N LYS A 163 -0.80 26.34 24.21
CA LYS A 163 0.14 27.47 24.14
C LYS A 163 1.24 27.43 25.20
N GLY A 164 1.02 26.78 26.35
CA GLY A 164 2.03 26.46 27.37
C GLY A 164 2.77 27.61 28.10
N HIS A 165 3.28 28.63 27.39
CA HIS A 165 4.16 29.69 27.89
C HIS A 165 3.79 31.09 27.31
N GLU A 166 4.39 32.16 27.84
CA GLU A 166 4.40 33.48 27.20
C GLU A 166 5.00 33.38 25.78
N LEU A 167 4.13 33.46 24.77
CA LEU A 167 4.49 33.41 23.37
C LEU A 167 5.23 34.68 22.95
N SER A 168 6.24 34.51 22.10
CA SER A 168 6.85 35.65 21.40
C SER A 168 5.83 36.31 20.46
N LEU A 169 5.98 37.60 20.15
CA LEU A 169 5.14 38.28 19.16
C LEU A 169 5.14 37.54 17.81
N SER A 170 6.28 36.98 17.41
CA SER A 170 6.39 36.17 16.18
C SER A 170 5.51 34.93 16.23
N GLU A 171 5.48 34.25 17.38
CA GLU A 171 4.74 33.02 17.59
C GLU A 171 3.24 33.28 17.70
N LEU A 172 2.85 34.42 18.29
CA LEU A 172 1.46 34.89 18.27
C LEU A 172 0.98 35.21 16.85
N LEU A 173 1.83 35.85 16.04
CA LEU A 173 1.53 36.17 14.63
C LEU A 173 1.42 34.91 13.78
N MET A 174 2.39 33.99 13.90
CA MET A 174 2.38 32.71 13.21
C MET A 174 1.18 31.86 13.64
N GLY A 175 0.93 31.74 14.94
CA GLY A 175 -0.22 30.99 15.45
C GLY A 175 -1.57 31.57 15.02
N ARG A 176 -1.68 32.90 14.85
CA ARG A 176 -2.88 33.50 14.25
C ARG A 176 -3.03 33.10 12.78
N GLN A 177 -1.94 33.11 12.02
CA GLN A 177 -1.96 32.72 10.62
C GLN A 177 -2.32 31.23 10.48
N GLU A 178 -1.73 30.36 11.29
CA GLU A 178 -2.05 28.93 11.34
C GLU A 178 -3.54 28.71 11.63
N LYS A 179 -4.09 29.37 12.66
CA LYS A 179 -5.53 29.29 12.95
C LYS A 179 -6.41 29.72 11.78
N GLN A 180 -6.04 30.79 11.08
CA GLN A 180 -6.79 31.23 9.90
C GLN A 180 -6.72 30.21 8.76
N MET A 181 -5.57 29.54 8.59
CA MET A 181 -5.42 28.48 7.60
C MET A 181 -6.24 27.24 7.97
N ASP A 182 -6.23 26.84 9.25
CA ASP A 182 -7.04 25.73 9.77
C ASP A 182 -8.54 26.00 9.58
N GLU A 183 -9.01 27.20 9.93
CA GLU A 183 -10.40 27.64 9.74
C GLU A 183 -10.78 27.65 8.26
N TRP A 184 -9.90 28.15 7.39
CA TRP A 184 -10.13 28.15 5.95
C TRP A 184 -10.20 26.73 5.37
N LEU A 185 -9.31 25.83 5.81
CA LEU A 185 -9.30 24.44 5.38
C LEU A 185 -10.58 23.72 5.82
N LEU A 186 -11.02 23.93 7.07
CA LEU A 186 -12.27 23.36 7.59
C LEU A 186 -13.48 23.80 6.75
N GLU A 187 -13.61 25.10 6.47
CA GLU A 187 -14.71 25.64 5.67
C GLU A 187 -14.68 25.09 4.24
N TYR A 188 -13.48 25.04 3.64
CA TYR A 188 -13.29 24.49 2.29
C TYR A 188 -13.65 23.00 2.20
N GLU A 189 -13.32 22.20 3.21
CA GLU A 189 -13.70 20.78 3.27
C GLU A 189 -15.21 20.61 3.44
N ARG A 190 -15.86 21.46 4.26
CA ARG A 190 -17.32 21.44 4.43
C ARG A 190 -18.06 21.77 3.14
N ASP A 191 -17.64 22.84 2.45
CA ASP A 191 -18.23 23.23 1.15
C ASP A 191 -18.13 22.10 0.10
N GLN A 192 -17.05 21.31 0.14
CA GLN A 192 -16.90 20.14 -0.73
C GLN A 192 -17.84 18.99 -0.34
N GLU A 193 -18.06 18.73 0.95
CA GLU A 193 -18.99 17.70 1.42
C GLU A 193 -20.43 18.05 1.02
N ASP A 194 -20.85 19.30 1.26
CA ASP A 194 -22.18 19.81 0.92
C ASP A 194 -22.41 19.75 -0.61
N GLY A 195 -21.42 20.15 -1.41
CA GLY A 195 -21.52 20.09 -2.88
C GLY A 195 -21.59 18.67 -3.44
N MET A 196 -21.05 17.66 -2.74
CA MET A 196 -21.21 16.25 -3.12
C MET A 196 -22.59 15.69 -2.75
N GLU A 197 -23.18 16.15 -1.64
CA GLU A 197 -24.52 15.76 -1.21
C GLU A 197 -25.59 16.27 -2.20
N GLU A 198 -25.48 17.52 -2.64
CA GLU A 198 -26.44 18.12 -3.59
C GLU A 198 -26.45 17.45 -4.97
N GLU A 199 -25.32 16.92 -5.45
CA GLU A 199 -25.21 16.22 -6.74
C GLU A 199 -25.63 14.73 -6.67
N SER A 200 -25.77 14.16 -5.46
CA SER A 200 -26.21 12.78 -5.25
C SER A 200 -27.74 12.63 -5.11
N ASP A 201 -28.50 13.72 -4.99
CA ASP A 201 -29.95 13.71 -4.71
C ASP A 201 -30.82 13.54 -5.98
N SER A 202 -30.24 13.00 -7.07
CA SER A 202 -30.95 12.58 -8.27
C SER A 202 -31.29 11.08 -8.19
N ASP A 203 -32.56 10.78 -7.88
CA ASP A 203 -33.25 9.46 -7.94
C ASP A 203 -33.34 8.61 -6.66
N SER A 204 -33.95 9.14 -5.59
CA SER A 204 -34.66 8.28 -4.61
C SER A 204 -35.85 8.99 -3.96
N ASP A 205 -37.03 8.89 -4.59
CA ASP A 205 -38.31 9.28 -4.03
C ASP A 205 -38.81 8.19 -3.05
N GLY A 206 -38.65 8.42 -1.74
CA GLY A 206 -39.16 7.49 -0.73
C GLY A 206 -38.72 7.78 0.70
N LEU A 207 -39.47 8.65 1.39
CA LEU A 207 -39.46 8.91 2.84
C LEU A 207 -38.23 9.68 3.36
N LYS A 208 -38.23 11.00 3.10
CA LYS A 208 -37.42 11.99 3.83
C LYS A 208 -37.82 11.99 5.32
N GLY A 209 -37.08 11.24 6.14
CA GLY A 209 -36.85 11.65 7.51
C GLY A 209 -35.92 12.85 7.44
N GLU A 210 -36.45 14.05 7.68
CA GLU A 210 -35.65 15.28 7.81
C GLU A 210 -34.65 15.09 8.95
N VAL A 211 -33.41 14.77 8.61
CA VAL A 211 -32.26 14.98 9.47
C VAL A 211 -31.35 15.90 8.67
N GLU A 212 -31.49 17.21 8.92
CA GLU A 212 -30.54 18.22 8.43
C GLU A 212 -29.12 17.81 8.87
N SER A 213 -28.27 17.43 7.90
CA SER A 213 -26.81 17.48 8.05
C SER A 213 -26.45 18.90 8.49
N GLY A 214 -25.93 19.05 9.70
CA GLY A 214 -25.64 20.36 10.32
C GLY A 214 -26.55 20.74 11.49
N SER A 215 -27.57 19.95 11.83
CA SER A 215 -28.24 20.07 13.13
C SER A 215 -27.33 19.51 14.23
N PRO A 216 -27.00 20.29 15.29
CA PRO A 216 -26.39 19.73 16.48
C PRO A 216 -27.26 18.57 16.94
N LEU A 217 -26.68 17.37 17.04
CA LEU A 217 -27.34 16.24 17.68
C LEU A 217 -28.02 16.75 18.95
N LYS A 218 -29.32 16.49 19.03
CA LYS A 218 -30.25 17.05 20.00
C LYS A 218 -29.85 16.60 21.41
N GLY A 219 -28.96 17.37 22.04
CA GLY A 219 -28.44 17.18 23.39
C GLY A 219 -26.92 17.16 23.42
N CYS A 220 -26.31 17.95 24.30
CA CYS A 220 -24.88 17.82 24.61
C CYS A 220 -24.62 16.35 24.98
N PRO A 221 -23.72 15.63 24.27
CA PRO A 221 -23.41 14.26 24.59
C PRO A 221 -22.97 14.15 26.05
N THR A 222 -23.37 13.05 26.68
CA THR A 222 -22.86 12.69 27.99
C THR A 222 -21.34 12.52 27.93
N GLU A 223 -20.68 12.63 29.08
CA GLU A 223 -19.22 12.42 29.16
C GLU A 223 -18.80 11.03 28.64
N GLN A 224 -19.66 10.01 28.79
CA GLN A 224 -19.40 8.68 28.22
C GLN A 224 -19.47 8.68 26.69
N GLU A 225 -20.45 9.37 26.10
CA GLU A 225 -20.56 9.51 24.65
C GLU A 225 -19.41 10.32 24.08
N LYS A 226 -18.97 11.39 24.76
CA LYS A 226 -17.75 12.11 24.38
C LYS A 226 -16.54 11.17 24.35
N MET A 227 -16.36 10.32 25.36
CA MET A 227 -15.26 9.34 25.35
C MET A 227 -15.33 8.38 24.16
N MET A 228 -16.53 7.87 23.83
CA MET A 228 -16.71 6.99 22.66
C MET A 228 -16.38 7.72 21.36
N LEU A 229 -16.82 8.97 21.20
CA LEU A 229 -16.52 9.79 20.02
C LEU A 229 -15.01 10.06 19.86
N HIS A 230 -14.29 10.27 20.96
CA HIS A 230 -12.83 10.39 20.93
C HIS A 230 -12.15 9.08 20.50
N GLU A 231 -12.64 7.93 20.97
CA GLU A 231 -12.13 6.61 20.56
C GLU A 231 -12.43 6.34 19.07
N GLU A 232 -13.62 6.69 18.59
CA GLU A 232 -14.00 6.58 17.18
C GLU A 232 -13.14 7.46 16.29
N PHE A 233 -12.92 8.73 16.67
CA PHE A 233 -12.01 9.64 15.98
C PHE A 233 -10.61 9.02 15.85
N LEU A 234 -10.06 8.52 16.95
CA LEU A 234 -8.76 7.86 16.95
C LEU A 234 -8.77 6.61 16.03
N SER A 235 -9.81 5.79 16.09
CA SER A 235 -9.94 4.60 15.24
C SER A 235 -9.96 4.97 13.76
N VAL A 236 -10.69 6.01 13.36
CA VAL A 236 -10.74 6.47 11.96
C VAL A 236 -9.37 6.95 11.51
N MET A 237 -8.65 7.70 12.35
CA MET A 237 -7.29 8.16 12.04
C MET A 237 -6.30 7.01 11.90
N GLN A 238 -6.39 5.99 12.77
CA GLN A 238 -5.59 4.77 12.64
C GLN A 238 -5.91 4.02 11.34
N ASP A 239 -7.18 3.94 10.97
CA ASP A 239 -7.63 3.29 9.75
C ASP A 239 -7.13 4.00 8.49
N ARG A 240 -7.22 5.33 8.44
CA ARG A 240 -6.64 6.15 7.35
C ARG A 240 -5.14 5.92 7.24
N PHE A 241 -4.44 5.89 8.37
CA PHE A 241 -3.01 5.58 8.40
C PHE A 241 -2.72 4.21 7.78
N MET A 242 -3.48 3.18 8.18
CA MET A 242 -3.32 1.82 7.68
C MET A 242 -3.59 1.69 6.18
N ARG A 243 -4.56 2.46 5.66
CA ARG A 243 -4.90 2.52 4.23
C ARG A 243 -3.86 3.27 3.40
N GLY A 244 -3.08 4.16 4.02
CA GLY A 244 -2.06 4.95 3.33
C GLY A 244 -2.59 6.29 2.85
N GLU A 245 -3.59 6.84 3.53
CA GLU A 245 -4.33 8.04 3.11
C GLU A 245 -3.81 9.32 3.78
N GLU A 246 -2.83 9.21 4.69
CA GLU A 246 -2.21 10.36 5.37
C GLU A 246 -1.18 11.02 4.46
N GLN A 247 -1.54 12.18 3.89
CA GLN A 247 -0.70 12.88 2.91
C GLN A 247 0.63 13.38 3.49
N GLU A 248 0.66 13.73 4.77
CA GLU A 248 1.87 14.22 5.43
C GLU A 248 2.87 13.12 5.79
N PHE A 249 2.46 11.84 5.70
CA PHE A 249 3.30 10.71 6.10
C PHE A 249 3.98 10.06 4.89
N ASP A 250 5.31 9.92 4.96
CA ASP A 250 6.08 9.23 3.92
C ASP A 250 6.05 7.71 4.10
N TYR A 251 5.02 7.09 3.53
CA TYR A 251 4.85 5.63 3.54
C TYR A 251 5.98 4.87 2.83
N GLY A 252 6.77 5.52 1.96
CA GLY A 252 7.93 4.88 1.33
C GLY A 252 8.97 4.40 2.36
N THR A 253 9.06 5.07 3.51
CA THR A 253 9.96 4.70 4.61
C THR A 253 9.52 3.45 5.38
N VAL A 254 8.26 3.03 5.23
CA VAL A 254 7.65 1.91 5.95
C VAL A 254 7.34 0.75 5.02
N ASP A 255 6.70 1.02 3.88
CA ASP A 255 6.16 0.00 2.99
C ASP A 255 7.22 -0.91 2.38
N ALA A 256 8.47 -0.42 2.24
CA ALA A 256 9.61 -1.18 1.74
C ALA A 256 10.64 -1.54 2.83
N ASN A 257 10.37 -1.22 4.10
CA ASN A 257 11.33 -1.38 5.19
C ASN A 257 11.07 -2.66 6.00
N THR A 258 12.00 -3.61 5.87
CA THR A 258 11.95 -4.92 6.55
C THR A 258 12.11 -4.84 8.08
N GLU A 259 12.55 -3.72 8.64
CA GLU A 259 12.63 -3.53 10.11
C GLU A 259 11.26 -3.45 10.79
N PHE A 260 10.21 -3.22 10.01
CA PHE A 260 8.82 -3.27 10.45
C PHE A 260 8.18 -4.65 10.22
N ASP A 261 8.91 -5.62 9.65
CA ASP A 261 8.40 -6.99 9.55
C ASP A 261 8.40 -7.63 10.95
N ASP A 262 7.22 -8.03 11.43
CA ASP A 262 7.10 -8.74 12.70
C ASP A 262 7.56 -10.19 12.53
N LEU A 263 8.80 -10.46 12.90
CA LEU A 263 9.39 -11.79 12.83
C LEU A 263 8.60 -12.83 13.64
N LYS A 264 7.93 -12.44 14.74
CA LYS A 264 7.16 -13.38 15.55
C LYS A 264 5.86 -13.80 14.86
N ILE A 265 5.20 -12.85 14.20
CA ILE A 265 4.01 -13.16 13.40
C ILE A 265 4.44 -14.03 12.21
N ARG A 266 5.54 -13.67 11.55
CA ARG A 266 6.06 -14.43 10.42
C ARG A 266 6.41 -15.88 10.80
N GLU A 267 7.10 -16.08 11.93
CA GLU A 267 7.44 -17.42 12.43
C GLU A 267 6.18 -18.24 12.69
N ARG A 268 5.17 -17.65 13.36
CA ARG A 268 3.88 -18.32 13.58
C ARG A 268 3.16 -18.68 12.28
N ASP A 269 3.11 -17.76 11.32
CA ASP A 269 2.49 -18.01 10.02
C ASP A 269 3.25 -19.09 9.23
N GLU A 270 4.58 -19.19 9.39
CA GLU A 270 5.40 -20.25 8.82
C GLU A 270 5.15 -21.61 9.50
N GLU A 271 5.04 -21.64 10.84
CA GLU A 271 4.68 -22.83 11.61
C GLU A 271 3.28 -23.34 11.26
N GLU A 272 2.26 -22.48 11.25
CA GLU A 272 0.88 -22.85 10.90
C GLU A 272 0.81 -23.45 9.49
N ARG A 273 1.50 -22.83 8.51
CA ARG A 273 1.60 -23.38 7.15
C ARG A 273 2.30 -24.74 7.09
N TYR A 274 3.29 -24.98 7.94
CA TYR A 274 3.95 -26.27 8.03
C TYR A 274 2.97 -27.34 8.51
N PHE A 275 2.25 -27.07 9.62
CA PHE A 275 1.26 -28.00 10.18
C PHE A 275 0.10 -28.29 9.22
N ASP A 276 -0.44 -27.28 8.55
CA ASP A 276 -1.53 -27.45 7.57
C ASP A 276 -1.13 -28.30 6.35
N SER A 277 0.17 -28.44 6.07
CA SER A 277 0.69 -29.22 4.94
C SER A 277 0.98 -30.69 5.28
N GLU A 278 0.91 -31.08 6.56
CA GLU A 278 1.12 -32.46 7.03
C GLU A 278 -0.18 -33.29 7.16
N ASP A 279 -1.36 -32.69 7.00
CA ASP A 279 -2.69 -33.34 7.00
C ASP A 279 -3.26 -33.56 5.57
#